data_AF-A0A484NM66-F1
#
_entry.id   AF-A0A484NM66-F1
#
_cell.length_a   1.000
_cell.length_b   1.000
_cell.length_c   1.000
_cell.angle_alpha   90.00
_cell.angle_beta   90.00
_cell.angle_gamma   90.00
#
_symmetry.space_group_name_H-M   'P 1'
#
loop_
_entity.id
_entity.type
_entity.pdbx_description
1 polymer ?
#
loop_
_entity_poly.entity_id
_entity_poly.type
_entity_poly.pdbx_seq_one_letter_code
_entity_poly.pdbx_strand_id
1 'polypeptide(L)'
;MSVSKSTQELAMEGQKHLEETIEAAYQILASMNDELCNPALWSITTSCSNTTNSPIVAANSNNSLSQNGAGNGDSVYDGTGHGSVRSVKGNGALDEARFRYKSSIAALREVLAAISISREAKAFETSSGSPEDEADVEKLEVQASNLRKELFKKNGYIKLLIDQLRDLISDLSTWQSPCSV
;
A
#
# COMPACT_ATOMS: atom_id res chain seq x y z
N MET A 1 25.87 1.31 -16.94
CA MET A 1 25.01 2.29 -17.62
C MET A 1 23.88 2.64 -16.66
N SER A 2 24.02 3.75 -15.94
CA SER A 2 23.01 4.21 -14.98
C SER A 2 21.88 4.88 -15.76
N VAL A 3 20.76 4.18 -15.90
CA VAL A 3 19.52 4.81 -16.32
C VAL A 3 19.14 5.76 -15.19
N SER A 4 19.25 7.06 -15.43
CA SER A 4 18.77 8.09 -14.52
C SER A 4 17.24 7.94 -14.44
N LYS A 5 16.74 7.18 -13.45
CA LYS A 5 15.31 7.04 -13.23
C LYS A 5 14.71 8.44 -13.12
N SER A 6 13.66 8.71 -13.89
CA SER A 6 13.00 10.01 -13.87
C SER A 6 12.45 10.28 -12.47
N THR A 7 12.40 11.55 -12.05
CA THR A 7 11.83 11.92 -10.74
C THR A 7 10.39 11.41 -10.58
N GLN A 8 9.63 11.35 -11.67
CA GLN A 8 8.29 10.74 -11.69
C GLN A 8 8.32 9.23 -11.44
N GLU A 9 9.29 8.51 -12.00
CA GLU A 9 9.47 7.08 -11.80
C GLU A 9 9.86 6.76 -10.35
N LEU A 10 10.77 7.56 -9.77
CA LEU A 10 11.10 7.48 -8.36
C LEU A 10 9.88 7.76 -7.46
N ALA A 11 9.03 8.72 -7.82
CA ALA A 11 7.81 8.99 -7.06
C ALA A 11 6.83 7.79 -7.09
N MET A 12 6.63 7.16 -8.25
CA MET A 12 5.79 5.97 -8.37
C MET A 12 6.37 4.77 -7.60
N GLU A 13 7.68 4.54 -7.66
CA GLU A 13 8.32 3.48 -6.87
C GLU A 13 8.23 3.76 -5.36
N GLY A 14 8.36 5.03 -4.96
CA GLY A 14 8.17 5.45 -3.57
C GLY A 14 6.75 5.17 -3.07
N GLN A 15 5.73 5.43 -3.91
CA GLN A 15 4.35 5.07 -3.57
C GLN A 15 4.19 3.56 -3.38
N LYS A 16 4.74 2.75 -4.28
CA LYS A 16 4.70 1.29 -4.17
C LYS A 16 5.36 0.79 -2.87
N HIS A 17 6.55 1.28 -2.52
CA HIS A 17 7.20 0.88 -1.28
C HIS A 17 6.45 1.33 -0.02
N LEU A 18 5.69 2.43 -0.09
CA LEU A 18 4.80 2.85 0.98
C LEU A 18 3.66 1.84 1.18
N GLU A 19 3.03 1.40 0.10
CA GLU A 19 1.98 0.38 0.13
C GLU A 19 2.50 -0.96 0.69
N GLU A 20 3.67 -1.42 0.23
CA GLU A 20 4.35 -2.62 0.76
C GLU A 20 4.66 -2.50 2.26
N THR A 21 5.07 -1.30 2.72
CA THR A 21 5.34 -1.04 4.13
C THR A 21 4.07 -1.14 4.97
N ILE A 22 2.97 -0.59 4.46
CA ILE A 22 1.66 -0.65 5.13
C ILE A 22 1.20 -2.11 5.23
N GLU A 23 1.29 -2.87 4.14
CA GLU A 23 0.90 -4.28 4.13
C GLU A 23 1.74 -5.12 5.12
N ALA A 24 3.06 -4.94 5.12
CA ALA A 24 3.93 -5.64 6.05
C ALA A 24 3.63 -5.26 7.51
N ALA A 25 3.29 -4.00 7.80
CA ALA A 25 2.86 -3.58 9.13
C ALA A 25 1.55 -4.26 9.56
N TYR A 26 0.58 -4.39 8.65
CA TYR A 26 -0.64 -5.15 8.92
C TYR A 26 -0.34 -6.62 9.21
N GLN A 27 0.56 -7.25 8.46
CA GLN A 27 0.95 -8.64 8.70
C GLN A 27 1.67 -8.84 10.04
N ILE A 28 2.49 -7.87 10.48
CA ILE A 28 3.08 -7.90 11.83
C ILE A 28 1.98 -7.88 12.89
N LEU A 29 1.03 -6.95 12.78
CA LEU A 29 -0.07 -6.83 13.75
C LEU A 29 -0.94 -8.08 13.76
N ALA A 30 -1.28 -8.63 12.60
CA ALA A 30 -2.05 -9.86 12.47
C ALA A 30 -1.29 -11.06 13.07
N SER A 31 -0.01 -11.24 12.74
CA SER A 31 0.80 -12.34 13.27
C SER A 31 0.96 -12.25 14.80
N MET A 32 1.17 -11.02 15.33
CA MET A 32 1.20 -10.80 16.77
C MET A 32 -0.16 -11.11 17.41
N ASN A 33 -1.26 -10.69 16.77
CA ASN A 33 -2.59 -10.98 17.26
C ASN A 33 -2.88 -12.49 17.28
N ASP A 34 -2.48 -13.23 16.25
CA ASP A 34 -2.66 -14.68 16.16
C ASP A 34 -1.87 -15.41 17.25
N GLU A 35 -0.61 -15.01 17.49
CA GLU A 35 0.18 -15.54 18.61
C GLU A 35 -0.44 -15.19 19.97
N LEU A 36 -0.92 -13.95 20.13
CA LEU A 36 -1.56 -13.46 21.35
C LEU A 36 -3.03 -13.88 21.50
N CYS A 37 -3.62 -14.55 20.52
CA CYS A 37 -4.97 -15.11 20.57
C CYS A 37 -4.97 -16.65 20.56
N ASN A 38 -3.80 -17.31 20.47
CA ASN A 38 -3.68 -18.76 20.43
C ASN A 38 -3.81 -19.44 21.81
N PRO A 39 -4.94 -20.14 22.09
CA PRO A 39 -5.19 -20.77 23.40
C PRO A 39 -4.19 -21.87 23.77
N ALA A 40 -3.54 -22.47 22.77
CA ALA A 40 -2.54 -23.52 22.99
C ALA A 40 -1.29 -23.00 23.72
N LEU A 41 -0.96 -21.70 23.57
CA LEU A 41 0.23 -21.11 24.19
C LEU A 41 0.04 -20.79 25.68
N TRP A 42 -1.19 -20.62 26.15
CA TRP A 42 -1.49 -20.42 27.58
C TRP A 42 -2.02 -21.67 28.27
N SER A 43 -2.25 -22.76 27.54
CA SER A 43 -2.61 -24.05 28.12
C SER A 43 -1.39 -24.68 28.78
N ILE A 44 -0.98 -24.09 29.92
CA ILE A 44 0.06 -24.66 30.80
C ILE A 44 -0.50 -25.99 31.31
N THR A 45 -0.04 -27.09 30.73
CA THR A 45 -0.28 -28.41 31.29
C THR A 45 0.51 -28.49 32.60
N THR A 46 -0.13 -28.19 33.73
CA THR A 46 0.38 -28.54 35.05
C THR A 46 0.29 -30.06 35.20
N SER A 47 1.23 -30.80 34.60
CA SER A 47 1.55 -32.14 35.07
C SER A 47 2.56 -31.99 36.18
N CYS A 48 2.07 -31.73 37.39
CA CYS A 48 2.83 -31.97 38.60
C CYS A 48 3.30 -33.43 38.59
N SER A 49 4.61 -33.62 38.68
CA SER A 49 5.31 -34.89 38.73
C SER A 49 4.86 -35.69 39.95
N ASN A 50 3.88 -36.57 39.80
CA ASN A 50 3.61 -37.58 40.82
C ASN A 50 4.64 -38.71 40.66
N THR A 51 5.75 -38.60 41.37
CA THR A 51 6.68 -39.70 41.62
C THR A 51 6.04 -40.68 42.61
N THR A 52 5.44 -41.76 42.13
CA THR A 52 5.22 -42.95 42.96
C THR A 52 5.48 -44.23 42.16
N ASN A 53 6.51 -44.94 42.61
CA ASN A 53 6.98 -46.23 42.13
C ASN A 53 5.88 -47.32 42.16
N SER A 54 5.67 -48.05 41.05
CA SER A 54 5.73 -49.53 40.95
C SER A 54 5.07 -50.09 39.67
N PRO A 55 5.41 -51.31 39.20
CA PRO A 55 5.16 -51.77 37.84
C PRO A 55 4.13 -52.93 37.71
N ILE A 56 3.83 -53.27 36.44
CA ILE A 56 3.37 -54.58 35.88
C ILE A 56 1.85 -54.73 35.53
N VAL A 57 1.65 -55.33 34.33
CA VAL A 57 0.53 -56.08 33.68
C VAL A 57 -0.69 -55.39 33.00
N ALA A 58 -0.57 -55.31 31.66
CA ALA A 58 -1.30 -56.06 30.62
C ALA A 58 -2.83 -55.93 30.37
N ALA A 59 -3.14 -56.03 29.05
CA ALA A 59 -4.42 -56.37 28.38
C ALA A 59 -5.40 -55.19 28.18
N ASN A 60 -6.08 -54.93 27.06
CA ASN A 60 -6.33 -55.61 25.78
C ASN A 60 -7.06 -54.55 24.89
N SER A 61 -6.50 -54.07 23.77
CA SER A 61 -6.80 -54.48 22.38
C SER A 61 -8.01 -53.82 21.69
N ASN A 62 -7.84 -53.66 20.36
CA ASN A 62 -8.80 -53.48 19.25
C ASN A 62 -8.95 -52.01 18.79
N ASN A 63 -8.68 -51.59 17.56
CA ASN A 63 -8.71 -52.32 16.29
C ASN A 63 -7.86 -51.64 15.16
N SER A 64 -7.11 -52.50 14.47
CA SER A 64 -6.54 -52.55 13.09
C SER A 64 -6.76 -51.39 12.08
N LEU A 65 -5.72 -50.89 11.37
CA LEU A 65 -4.99 -51.42 10.18
C LEU A 65 -5.60 -50.85 8.87
N SER A 66 -4.89 -50.13 7.98
CA SER A 66 -3.85 -50.60 7.05
C SER A 66 -3.30 -49.37 6.26
N GLN A 67 -1.99 -49.08 6.25
CA GLN A 67 -1.00 -49.30 5.14
C GLN A 67 -1.32 -48.59 3.80
N ASN A 68 -0.41 -48.00 3.02
CA ASN A 68 1.05 -48.04 2.93
C ASN A 68 1.51 -46.91 1.97
N GLY A 69 2.76 -46.45 2.06
CA GLY A 69 3.34 -45.54 1.04
C GLY A 69 4.77 -45.09 1.37
N ALA A 70 5.73 -45.95 1.04
CA ALA A 70 7.17 -45.76 1.24
C ALA A 70 7.76 -44.64 0.36
N GLY A 71 8.73 -43.91 0.91
CA GLY A 71 9.59 -42.96 0.19
C GLY A 71 10.90 -42.77 0.95
N ASN A 72 11.91 -43.52 0.53
CA ASN A 72 13.27 -43.57 1.06
C ASN A 72 14.03 -42.27 0.68
N GLY A 73 14.77 -41.67 1.62
CA GLY A 73 15.61 -40.49 1.36
C GLY A 73 16.62 -40.27 2.47
N ASP A 74 17.78 -40.89 2.33
CA ASP A 74 18.98 -40.73 3.16
C ASP A 74 19.55 -39.30 3.07
N SER A 75 19.84 -38.67 4.20
CA SER A 75 21.04 -37.83 4.33
C SER A 75 21.39 -37.57 5.80
N VAL A 76 22.53 -38.16 6.15
CA VAL A 76 23.35 -38.01 7.35
C VAL A 76 23.57 -36.55 7.74
N TYR A 77 23.36 -36.23 9.03
CA TYR A 77 24.35 -35.50 9.82
C TYR A 77 24.30 -35.96 11.29
N ASP A 78 25.46 -36.41 11.73
CA ASP A 78 25.83 -36.76 13.11
C ASP A 78 26.24 -35.48 13.87
N GLY A 79 26.09 -35.50 15.19
CA GLY A 79 26.99 -34.74 16.06
C GLY A 79 26.38 -33.75 17.04
N THR A 80 26.23 -34.24 18.28
CA THR A 80 26.52 -33.51 19.53
C THR A 80 25.38 -32.71 20.17
N GLY A 81 24.82 -33.30 21.24
CA GLY A 81 24.00 -32.60 22.21
C GLY A 81 24.81 -31.64 23.09
N HIS A 82 24.28 -30.45 23.29
CA HIS A 82 24.40 -29.69 24.54
C HIS A 82 23.09 -28.92 24.73
N GLY A 83 22.51 -28.98 25.93
CA GLY A 83 21.30 -28.26 26.26
C GLY A 83 21.45 -26.77 25.97
N SER A 84 20.51 -26.24 25.18
CA SER A 84 20.17 -24.83 25.20
C SER A 84 18.69 -24.68 24.86
N VAL A 85 18.02 -23.95 25.74
CA VAL A 85 16.67 -23.43 25.62
C VAL A 85 16.43 -22.85 24.21
N ARG A 86 15.29 -23.21 23.62
CA ARG A 86 14.55 -22.47 22.58
C ARG A 86 15.31 -22.16 21.28
N SER A 87 15.07 -23.00 20.26
CA SER A 87 14.84 -22.54 18.87
C SER A 87 14.32 -23.71 18.05
N VAL A 88 13.03 -24.01 18.24
CA VAL A 88 12.25 -24.55 17.11
C VAL A 88 12.40 -23.52 16.01
N LYS A 89 12.80 -23.99 14.84
CA LYS A 89 13.01 -23.31 13.57
C LYS A 89 11.76 -22.50 13.17
N GLY A 90 11.53 -21.41 13.89
CA GLY A 90 10.47 -20.44 13.70
C GLY A 90 11.07 -19.25 12.99
N ASN A 91 11.24 -19.38 11.67
CA ASN A 91 11.11 -18.22 10.80
C ASN A 91 9.60 -17.94 10.73
N GLY A 92 9.07 -17.36 11.81
CA GLY A 92 7.64 -17.15 11.97
C GLY A 92 7.13 -16.14 10.95
N ALA A 93 5.84 -16.22 10.61
CA ALA A 93 5.16 -15.20 9.80
C ALA A 93 5.45 -13.78 10.34
N LEU A 94 5.60 -13.64 11.66
CA LEU A 94 6.01 -12.42 12.32
C LEU A 94 7.42 -11.94 11.93
N ASP A 95 8.42 -12.82 11.89
CA ASP A 95 9.80 -12.45 11.56
C ASP A 95 9.94 -12.13 10.06
N GLU A 96 9.20 -12.83 9.21
CA GLU A 96 9.09 -12.52 7.78
C GLU A 96 8.41 -11.16 7.55
N ALA A 97 7.29 -10.88 8.23
CA ALA A 97 6.61 -9.59 8.12
C ALA A 97 7.49 -8.44 8.64
N ARG A 98 8.25 -8.66 9.72
CA ARG A 98 9.25 -7.70 10.22
C ARG A 98 10.37 -7.45 9.23
N PHE A 99 10.86 -8.51 8.58
CA PHE A 99 11.90 -8.36 7.56
C PHE A 99 11.39 -7.54 6.37
N ARG A 100 10.19 -7.84 5.85
CA ARG A 100 9.57 -7.09 4.75
C ARG A 100 9.36 -5.63 5.09
N TYR A 101 8.83 -5.33 6.28
CA TYR A 101 8.64 -3.96 6.75
C TYR A 101 9.95 -3.18 6.81
N LYS A 102 11.03 -3.79 7.33
CA LYS A 102 12.35 -3.15 7.36
C LYS A 102 12.91 -2.92 5.96
N SER A 103 12.73 -3.91 5.08
CA SER A 103 13.20 -3.86 3.69
C SER A 103 12.47 -2.76 2.89
N SER A 104 11.14 -2.70 2.96
CA SER A 104 10.33 -1.71 2.26
C SER A 104 10.61 -0.29 2.76
N ILE A 105 10.85 -0.12 4.07
CA ILE A 105 11.28 1.18 4.63
C ILE A 105 12.67 1.59 4.15
N ALA A 106 13.61 0.65 4.06
CA ALA A 106 14.94 0.95 3.56
C ALA A 106 14.86 1.42 2.09
N ALA A 107 14.09 0.72 1.26
CA ALA A 107 13.85 1.10 -0.13
C ALA A 107 13.13 2.46 -0.26
N LEU A 108 12.11 2.72 0.57
CA LEU A 108 11.42 4.02 0.61
C LEU A 108 12.38 5.16 0.97
N ARG A 109 13.26 4.95 1.95
CA ARG A 109 14.28 5.93 2.33
C ARG A 109 15.28 6.18 1.21
N GLU A 110 15.69 5.13 0.49
CA GLU A 110 16.58 5.24 -0.66
C GLU A 110 15.92 6.06 -1.78
N VAL A 111 14.65 5.80 -2.08
CA VAL A 111 13.89 6.57 -3.08
C VAL A 111 13.75 8.03 -2.65
N LEU A 112 13.42 8.32 -1.39
CA LEU A 112 13.32 9.70 -0.89
C LEU A 112 14.67 10.43 -0.93
N ALA A 113 15.77 9.74 -0.62
CA ALA A 113 17.11 10.28 -0.76
C ALA A 113 17.44 10.55 -2.24
N ALA A 114 17.11 9.62 -3.15
CA ALA A 114 17.31 9.79 -4.58
C ALA A 114 16.50 10.97 -5.16
N ILE A 115 15.26 11.18 -4.71
CA ILE A 115 14.44 12.35 -5.08
C ILE A 115 15.04 13.64 -4.53
N SER A 116 15.53 13.62 -3.29
CA SER A 116 16.15 14.80 -2.68
C SER A 116 17.43 15.19 -3.43
N ILE A 117 18.26 14.20 -3.76
CA ILE A 117 19.47 14.38 -4.56
C ILE A 117 19.13 14.81 -5.99
N SER A 118 18.08 14.25 -6.62
CA SER A 118 17.68 14.68 -7.96
C SER A 118 17.19 16.13 -7.96
N ARG A 119 16.52 16.57 -6.89
CA ARG A 119 16.12 17.96 -6.67
C ARG A 119 17.30 18.88 -6.43
N GLU A 120 18.28 18.48 -5.63
CA GLU A 120 19.50 19.26 -5.36
C GLU A 120 20.44 19.31 -6.57
N ALA A 121 20.57 18.21 -7.32
CA ALA A 121 21.30 18.17 -8.59
C ALA A 121 20.61 19.04 -9.64
N LYS A 122 19.27 18.97 -9.73
CA LYS A 122 18.47 19.91 -10.54
C LYS A 122 18.69 21.33 -10.03
N ALA A 123 18.74 21.61 -8.73
CA ALA A 123 18.98 22.95 -8.18
C ALA A 123 20.42 23.49 -8.42
N PHE A 124 21.43 22.61 -8.50
CA PHE A 124 22.80 22.99 -8.85
C PHE A 124 22.95 23.30 -10.35
N GLU A 125 22.18 22.63 -11.22
CA GLU A 125 21.96 23.10 -12.61
C GLU A 125 21.04 24.34 -12.67
N THR A 126 20.08 24.45 -11.74
CA THR A 126 19.06 25.51 -11.65
C THR A 126 19.55 26.72 -10.86
N SER A 127 20.80 27.12 -11.07
CA SER A 127 21.09 28.57 -11.21
C SER A 127 20.57 29.10 -12.55
N SER A 128 20.05 28.24 -13.42
CA SER A 128 19.25 28.56 -14.60
C SER A 128 18.04 27.63 -14.63
N GLY A 129 16.81 28.17 -14.54
CA GLY A 129 15.59 27.44 -14.87
C GLY A 129 15.80 26.56 -16.10
N SER A 130 15.49 25.26 -16.01
CA SER A 130 15.49 24.43 -17.22
C SER A 130 14.47 25.04 -18.19
N PRO A 131 14.87 25.44 -19.41
CA PRO A 131 14.03 26.22 -20.32
C PRO A 131 12.78 25.46 -20.79
N GLU A 132 12.76 24.14 -20.62
CA GLU A 132 11.67 23.27 -21.09
C GLU A 132 10.47 23.28 -20.13
N ASP A 133 10.70 23.22 -18.80
CA ASP A 133 9.63 23.32 -17.80
C ASP A 133 9.07 24.75 -17.69
N GLU A 134 9.89 25.78 -17.88
CA GLU A 134 9.46 27.18 -17.84
C GLU A 134 8.64 27.57 -19.08
N ALA A 135 9.03 27.10 -20.28
CA ALA A 135 8.30 27.34 -21.52
C ALA A 135 6.92 26.66 -21.54
N ASP A 136 6.80 25.46 -20.96
CA ASP A 136 5.51 24.76 -20.85
C ASP A 136 4.57 25.45 -19.87
N VAL A 137 5.08 26.00 -18.77
CA VAL A 137 4.30 26.80 -17.82
C VAL A 137 3.79 28.08 -18.48
N GLU A 138 4.64 28.81 -19.21
CA GLU A 138 4.24 30.03 -19.93
C GLU A 138 3.15 29.72 -20.98
N LYS A 139 3.31 28.64 -21.75
CA LYS A 139 2.32 28.19 -22.74
C LYS A 139 0.98 27.84 -22.09
N LEU A 140 1.00 27.13 -20.96
CA LEU A 140 -0.22 26.80 -20.21
C LEU A 140 -0.90 28.04 -19.64
N GLU A 141 -0.14 29.02 -19.17
CA GLU A 141 -0.68 30.30 -18.69
C GLU A 141 -1.34 31.12 -19.81
N VAL A 142 -0.72 31.15 -21.00
CA VAL A 142 -1.30 31.77 -22.19
C VAL A 142 -2.60 31.05 -22.59
N GLN A 143 -2.62 29.72 -22.58
CA GLN A 143 -3.82 28.94 -22.89
C GLN A 143 -4.94 29.19 -21.87
N ALA A 144 -4.63 29.21 -20.58
CA ALA A 144 -5.59 29.52 -19.52
C ALA A 144 -6.15 30.94 -19.67
N SER A 145 -5.31 31.90 -20.03
CA SER A 145 -5.70 33.27 -20.31
C SER A 145 -6.64 33.38 -21.52
N ASN A 146 -6.35 32.63 -22.59
CA ASN A 146 -7.20 32.58 -23.78
C ASN A 146 -8.57 31.95 -23.46
N LEU A 147 -8.58 30.80 -22.78
CA LEU A 147 -9.82 30.14 -22.34
C LEU A 147 -10.67 31.05 -21.45
N ARG A 148 -10.06 31.79 -20.52
CA ARG A 148 -10.76 32.75 -19.67
C ARG A 148 -11.40 33.89 -20.47
N LYS A 149 -10.71 34.40 -21.50
CA LYS A 149 -11.26 35.41 -22.42
C LYS A 149 -12.42 34.86 -23.24
N GLU A 150 -12.29 33.64 -23.77
CA GLU A 150 -13.35 32.99 -24.55
C GLU A 150 -14.60 32.71 -23.70
N LEU A 151 -14.42 32.25 -22.46
CA LEU A 151 -15.50 32.06 -21.49
C LEU A 151 -16.25 33.39 -21.28
N PHE A 152 -15.53 34.47 -20.98
CA PHE A 152 -16.15 35.78 -20.79
C PHE A 152 -16.96 36.22 -22.02
N LYS A 153 -16.41 36.03 -23.22
CA LYS A 153 -17.10 36.33 -24.49
C LYS A 153 -18.38 35.49 -24.66
N LYS A 154 -18.29 34.16 -24.49
CA LYS A 154 -19.44 33.25 -24.62
C LYS A 154 -20.53 33.56 -23.58
N ASN A 155 -20.14 33.84 -22.34
CA ASN A 155 -21.07 34.26 -21.29
C ASN A 155 -21.78 35.57 -21.64
N GLY A 156 -21.08 36.51 -22.27
CA GLY A 156 -21.67 37.74 -22.82
C GLY A 156 -22.76 37.47 -23.86
N TYR A 157 -22.50 36.56 -24.81
CA TYR A 157 -23.52 36.19 -25.81
C TYR A 157 -24.75 35.52 -25.18
N ILE A 158 -24.54 34.62 -24.21
CA ILE A 158 -25.64 33.97 -23.49
C ILE A 158 -26.49 35.02 -22.78
N LYS A 159 -25.86 35.99 -22.11
CA LYS A 159 -26.58 37.07 -21.44
C LYS A 159 -27.41 37.90 -22.41
N LEU A 160 -26.84 38.27 -23.56
CA LEU A 160 -27.57 38.99 -24.60
C LEU A 160 -28.79 38.19 -25.11
N LEU A 161 -28.62 36.89 -25.36
CA LEU A 161 -29.72 36.03 -25.81
C LEU A 161 -30.82 35.90 -24.75
N ILE A 162 -30.43 35.80 -23.47
CA ILE A 162 -31.38 35.79 -22.35
C ILE A 162 -32.16 37.11 -22.29
N ASP A 163 -31.49 38.24 -22.45
CA ASP A 163 -32.12 39.56 -22.42
C ASP A 163 -33.09 39.73 -23.59
N GLN A 164 -32.70 39.34 -24.81
CA GLN A 164 -33.58 39.32 -25.98
C GLN A 164 -34.82 38.43 -25.78
N LEU A 165 -34.66 37.25 -25.17
CA LEU A 165 -35.77 36.36 -24.88
C LEU A 165 -36.71 36.95 -23.82
N ARG A 166 -36.18 37.63 -22.81
CA ARG A 166 -36.97 38.35 -21.80
C ARG A 166 -37.76 39.51 -22.41
N ASP A 167 -37.16 40.26 -23.33
CA ASP A 167 -37.83 41.35 -24.05
C ASP A 167 -38.97 40.78 -24.90
N LEU A 168 -38.72 39.72 -25.66
CA LEU A 168 -39.75 39.07 -26.48
C LEU A 168 -40.92 38.54 -25.64
N ILE A 169 -40.63 37.93 -24.47
CA ILE A 169 -41.67 37.49 -23.54
C ILE A 169 -42.48 38.68 -23.02
N SER A 170 -41.81 39.79 -22.70
CA SER A 170 -42.47 41.02 -22.23
C SER A 170 -43.38 41.60 -23.32
N ASP A 171 -42.90 41.67 -24.55
CA ASP A 171 -43.69 42.10 -25.70
C ASP A 171 -44.90 41.18 -25.90
N LEU A 172 -44.72 39.86 -25.93
CA LEU A 172 -45.83 38.91 -26.06
C LEU A 172 -46.86 39.07 -24.94
N SER A 173 -46.40 39.32 -23.71
CA SER A 173 -47.28 39.54 -22.56
C SER A 173 -48.15 40.78 -22.73
N THR A 174 -47.64 41.83 -23.38
CA THR A 174 -48.46 43.02 -23.70
C THR A 174 -49.54 42.76 -24.75
N TRP A 175 -49.36 41.74 -25.60
CA TRP A 175 -50.33 41.35 -26.63
C TRP A 175 -51.36 40.35 -26.09
N GLN A 176 -51.03 39.64 -25.01
CA GLN A 176 -51.92 38.70 -24.33
C GLN A 176 -52.75 39.33 -23.20
N SER A 177 -52.57 40.62 -22.91
CA SER A 177 -53.46 41.33 -21.99
C SER A 177 -54.88 41.31 -22.57
N PRO A 178 -55.88 40.76 -21.86
CA PRO A 178 -57.26 40.78 -22.33
C PRO A 178 -57.67 42.24 -22.56
N CYS A 179 -58.04 42.60 -23.78
CA CYS A 179 -58.85 43.80 -23.99
C CYS A 179 -60.11 43.61 -23.15
N SER A 180 -60.20 44.28 -22.00
CA SER A 180 -61.44 44.33 -21.24
C SER A 180 -62.50 44.96 -22.14
N VAL A 181 -63.47 44.15 -22.55
CA VAL A 181 -64.73 44.59 -23.19
C VAL A 181 -65.73 44.98 -22.13
#